data_AF-A0A3N0YEL5-F1
#
_entry.id   AF-A0A3N0YEL5-F1
#
_cell.length_a   1.000
_cell.length_b   1.000
_cell.length_c   1.000
_cell.angle_alpha   90.00
_cell.angle_beta   90.00
_cell.angle_gamma   90.00
#
_symmetry.space_group_name_H-M   'P 1'
#
loop_
_entity.id
_entity.type
_entity.pdbx_description
1 polymer ?
#
loop_
_entity_poly.entity_id
_entity_poly.type
_entity_poly.pdbx_seq_one_letter_code
_entity_poly.pdbx_strand_id
1 'polypeptide(L)'
;MDFLHLFASGKGLSPLGKHRWVRPSSFSTSTNDGISPADVFIKQSKAKISHDVLGGIRQYLMGHKSTITMAPAENCDILMTFPDTTDDHTLLWLLNQIRLGIPQIRIQIRQHKYTHTYAFFIASTFENLLRGAEQMGMQKAVKPRYGGGTRRFSCEEDDIYENIESELCFFTSQERQSIIKYWLDNLRAKQGDALHNIHFLEGQPIIPELIARGVILQMFPLHEQRILNQLMTSWVQAVCERQPLDDVCDYFGVKIAMYFAWLGFYTNSMLYPAVIGFLLWIFAESDQAGYFP
;
A
#
# COMPACT_ATOMS: atom_id res chain seq x y z
N MET A 1 -12.51 25.12 -0.29
CA MET A 1 -12.91 23.72 0.01
C MET A 1 -12.43 22.77 -1.11
N ASP A 2 -11.19 22.90 -1.57
CA ASP A 2 -10.88 22.55 -2.98
C ASP A 2 -9.99 21.31 -3.14
N PHE A 3 -9.42 20.80 -2.04
CA PHE A 3 -8.60 19.58 -2.06
C PHE A 3 -9.41 18.29 -2.28
N LEU A 4 -10.68 18.24 -1.87
CA LEU A 4 -11.55 17.07 -2.06
C LEU A 4 -12.06 16.92 -3.50
N HIS A 5 -12.18 18.03 -4.24
CA HIS A 5 -12.80 18.00 -5.57
C HIS A 5 -11.84 17.48 -6.66
N LEU A 6 -10.53 17.49 -6.41
CA LEU A 6 -9.50 17.07 -7.37
C LEU A 6 -9.35 15.54 -7.48
N PHE A 7 -9.71 14.78 -6.44
CA PHE A 7 -9.66 13.32 -6.44
C PHE A 7 -10.83 12.64 -7.19
N ALA A 8 -11.91 13.39 -7.46
CA ALA A 8 -13.16 12.84 -7.98
C ALA A 8 -13.33 12.95 -9.51
N SER A 9 -12.45 13.66 -10.22
CA SER A 9 -12.60 13.91 -11.67
C SER A 9 -11.54 13.21 -12.52
N GLY A 10 -11.72 11.90 -12.69
CA GLY A 10 -11.03 11.15 -13.74
C GLY A 10 -11.46 11.62 -15.12
N LYS A 11 -10.68 12.51 -15.74
CA LYS A 11 -10.83 12.92 -17.14
C LYS A 11 -9.48 12.91 -17.83
N GLY A 12 -9.32 12.01 -18.80
CA GLY A 12 -8.13 11.93 -19.63
C GLY A 12 -8.11 12.99 -20.73
N LEU A 13 -6.91 13.30 -21.20
CA LEU A 13 -6.67 13.89 -22.52
C LEU A 13 -5.65 13.05 -23.28
N SER A 14 -6.10 12.44 -24.36
CA SER A 14 -5.29 12.26 -25.58
C SER A 14 -5.51 13.53 -26.45
N PRO A 15 -4.71 13.84 -27.52
CA PRO A 15 -4.22 12.86 -28.50
C PRO A 15 -2.86 13.15 -29.22
N LEU A 16 -2.57 12.27 -30.19
CA LEU A 16 -2.01 12.54 -31.53
C LEU A 16 -0.48 12.50 -31.80
N GLY A 17 -0.08 11.45 -32.53
CA GLY A 17 1.06 11.45 -33.48
C GLY A 17 2.19 10.46 -33.14
N LYS A 18 2.78 9.69 -34.08
CA LYS A 18 2.54 9.47 -35.54
C LYS A 18 3.00 8.05 -35.94
N HIS A 19 2.59 7.59 -37.13
CA HIS A 19 3.05 6.39 -37.85
C HIS A 19 4.61 6.37 -38.03
N ARG A 20 5.32 5.28 -38.41
CA ARG A 20 5.02 4.24 -39.42
C ARG A 20 5.98 3.02 -39.36
N TRP A 21 5.48 1.87 -39.85
CA TRP A 21 6.09 0.54 -40.10
C TRP A 21 7.48 0.44 -40.78
N VAL A 22 8.23 -0.65 -40.47
CA VAL A 22 8.92 -1.57 -41.43
C VAL A 22 8.82 -3.04 -40.89
N ARG A 23 8.96 -4.05 -41.78
CA ARG A 23 8.69 -5.50 -41.55
C ARG A 23 9.96 -6.40 -41.45
N PRO A 24 9.86 -7.71 -41.11
CA PRO A 24 10.98 -8.57 -40.68
C PRO A 24 11.55 -9.54 -41.74
N SER A 25 12.73 -10.10 -41.44
CA SER A 25 13.37 -11.27 -42.09
C SER A 25 14.65 -11.66 -41.31
N SER A 26 15.19 -12.89 -41.24
CA SER A 26 14.70 -14.29 -41.36
C SER A 26 15.94 -15.23 -41.37
N PHE A 27 15.87 -16.47 -40.83
CA PHE A 27 16.94 -17.50 -40.88
C PHE A 27 18.28 -17.11 -40.18
N SER A 28 19.23 -17.98 -39.80
CA SER A 28 19.30 -19.38 -39.32
C SER A 28 20.73 -19.57 -38.69
N THR A 29 21.22 -20.69 -38.12
CA THR A 29 20.84 -22.12 -38.06
C THR A 29 21.42 -22.78 -36.78
N SER A 30 21.22 -24.10 -36.61
CA SER A 30 21.78 -25.01 -35.60
C SER A 30 23.32 -25.03 -35.42
N THR A 31 23.78 -25.21 -34.17
CA THR A 31 24.91 -26.09 -33.82
C THR A 31 24.57 -26.98 -32.62
N ASN A 32 24.87 -28.27 -32.73
CA ASN A 32 24.70 -29.26 -31.66
C ASN A 32 25.81 -29.12 -30.59
N ASP A 33 25.44 -29.21 -29.31
CA ASP A 33 26.34 -29.63 -28.25
C ASP A 33 25.70 -30.77 -27.45
N GLY A 34 26.50 -31.78 -27.10
CA GLY A 34 26.03 -33.05 -26.56
C GLY A 34 25.50 -32.96 -25.13
N ILE A 35 24.26 -33.40 -24.90
CA ILE A 35 23.64 -33.49 -23.58
C ILE A 35 23.73 -34.94 -23.09
N SER A 36 24.25 -35.14 -21.87
CA SER A 36 24.36 -36.46 -21.25
C SER A 36 22.97 -37.08 -20.97
N PRO A 37 22.78 -38.41 -21.11
CA PRO A 37 21.50 -39.06 -20.83
C PRO A 37 20.92 -38.78 -19.43
N ALA A 38 21.79 -38.53 -18.43
CA ALA A 38 21.37 -38.17 -17.07
C ALA A 38 20.69 -36.79 -17.00
N ASP A 39 21.18 -35.81 -17.77
CA ASP A 39 20.61 -34.45 -17.81
C ASP A 39 19.25 -34.42 -18.50
N VAL A 40 19.02 -35.29 -19.48
CA VAL A 40 17.71 -35.48 -20.11
C VAL A 40 16.70 -36.01 -19.09
N PHE A 41 17.10 -36.96 -18.24
CA PHE A 41 16.22 -37.54 -17.21
C PHE A 41 15.90 -36.55 -16.08
N ILE A 42 16.87 -35.71 -15.67
CA ILE A 42 16.65 -34.64 -14.69
C ILE A 42 15.82 -33.48 -15.27
N LYS A 43 16.03 -33.11 -16.55
CA LYS A 43 15.17 -32.13 -17.24
C LYS A 43 13.74 -32.65 -17.43
N GLN A 44 13.55 -33.91 -17.81
CA GLN A 44 12.21 -34.50 -17.98
C GLN A 44 11.47 -34.64 -16.65
N SER A 45 12.14 -35.02 -15.56
CA SER A 45 11.51 -35.08 -14.24
C SER A 45 11.16 -33.68 -13.69
N LYS A 46 12.07 -32.68 -13.79
CA LYS A 46 11.74 -31.29 -13.44
C LYS A 46 10.63 -30.70 -14.32
N ALA A 47 10.63 -30.97 -15.63
CA ALA A 47 9.59 -30.49 -16.54
C ALA A 47 8.22 -31.14 -16.25
N LYS A 48 8.19 -32.44 -15.92
CA LYS A 48 6.94 -33.14 -15.59
C LYS A 48 6.37 -32.70 -14.24
N ILE A 49 7.22 -32.57 -13.21
CA ILE A 49 6.82 -31.97 -11.92
C ILE A 49 6.32 -30.53 -12.12
N SER A 50 7.00 -29.73 -12.94
CA SER A 50 6.55 -28.37 -13.29
C SER A 50 5.19 -28.37 -14.00
N HIS A 51 4.97 -29.27 -14.95
CA HIS A 51 3.72 -29.33 -15.73
C HIS A 51 2.53 -29.83 -14.90
N ASP A 52 2.74 -30.78 -13.98
CA ASP A 52 1.70 -31.27 -13.07
C ASP A 52 1.36 -30.23 -11.97
N VAL A 53 2.38 -29.51 -11.46
CA VAL A 53 2.18 -28.36 -10.56
C VAL A 53 1.48 -27.20 -11.28
N LEU A 54 1.86 -26.88 -12.52
CA LEU A 54 1.17 -25.89 -13.36
C LEU A 54 -0.28 -26.29 -13.65
N GLY A 55 -0.56 -27.57 -13.88
CA GLY A 55 -1.91 -28.11 -14.04
C GLY A 55 -2.76 -27.87 -12.79
N GLY A 56 -2.26 -28.29 -11.62
CA GLY A 56 -2.93 -28.06 -10.33
C GLY A 56 -3.12 -26.57 -10.01
N ILE A 57 -2.12 -25.73 -10.30
CA ILE A 57 -2.21 -24.27 -10.10
C ILE A 57 -3.21 -23.63 -11.07
N ARG A 58 -3.30 -24.08 -12.33
CA ARG A 58 -4.28 -23.59 -13.30
C ARG A 58 -5.71 -23.98 -12.90
N GLN A 59 -5.89 -25.19 -12.37
CA GLN A 59 -7.14 -25.62 -11.73
C GLN A 59 -7.49 -24.73 -10.52
N TYR A 60 -6.51 -24.42 -9.66
CA TYR A 60 -6.67 -23.56 -8.48
C TYR A 60 -7.04 -22.12 -8.85
N LEU A 61 -6.37 -21.53 -9.84
CA LEU A 61 -6.68 -20.21 -10.39
C LEU A 61 -8.08 -20.16 -11.00
N MET A 62 -8.48 -21.20 -11.74
CA MET A 62 -9.84 -21.30 -12.29
C MET A 62 -10.91 -21.46 -11.18
N GLY A 63 -10.60 -22.20 -10.11
CA GLY A 63 -11.46 -22.37 -8.94
C GLY A 63 -11.55 -21.15 -8.01
N HIS A 64 -10.72 -20.12 -8.22
CA HIS A 64 -10.75 -18.85 -7.47
C HIS A 64 -10.94 -17.63 -8.39
N LYS A 65 -11.56 -17.82 -9.56
CA LYS A 65 -12.07 -16.72 -10.41
C LYS A 65 -13.26 -16.01 -9.76
N SER A 66 -12.99 -15.24 -8.70
CA SER A 66 -13.93 -14.25 -8.17
C SER A 66 -13.95 -13.02 -9.06
N THR A 67 -14.82 -13.08 -10.07
CA THR A 67 -15.29 -11.90 -10.83
C THR A 67 -15.61 -10.76 -9.85
N ILE A 68 -15.01 -9.57 -10.01
CA ILE A 68 -15.22 -8.45 -9.08
C ILE A 68 -16.69 -7.99 -9.11
N THR A 69 -17.47 -8.53 -8.19
CA THR A 69 -18.55 -7.77 -7.55
C THR A 69 -17.89 -6.79 -6.60
N MET A 70 -18.46 -5.58 -6.46
CA MET A 70 -17.92 -4.49 -5.63
C MET A 70 -18.09 -4.75 -4.12
N ALA A 71 -17.78 -5.97 -3.67
CA ALA A 71 -17.67 -6.30 -2.27
C ALA A 71 -16.35 -5.69 -1.74
N PRO A 72 -16.36 -4.99 -0.59
CA PRO A 72 -15.15 -4.51 0.05
C PRO A 72 -14.12 -5.64 0.17
N ALA A 73 -12.84 -5.29 0.02
CA ALA A 73 -11.77 -6.21 0.39
C ALA A 73 -11.66 -6.21 1.91
N GLU A 74 -12.52 -6.99 2.58
CA GLU A 74 -12.41 -7.28 4.00
C GLU A 74 -10.98 -7.76 4.28
N ASN A 75 -10.27 -7.00 5.13
CA ASN A 75 -8.90 -7.25 5.56
C ASN A 75 -7.85 -7.26 4.42
N CYS A 76 -7.79 -6.18 3.65
CA CYS A 76 -6.69 -5.93 2.70
C CYS A 76 -6.00 -4.59 2.96
N ASP A 77 -4.67 -4.61 2.91
CA ASP A 77 -3.82 -3.51 3.40
C ASP A 77 -3.15 -2.76 2.25
N ILE A 78 -2.71 -3.47 1.22
CA ILE A 78 -2.05 -2.89 0.04
C ILE A 78 -2.65 -3.46 -1.24
N LEU A 79 -2.97 -2.58 -2.19
CA LEU A 79 -3.36 -2.91 -3.55
C LEU A 79 -2.17 -2.68 -4.49
N MET A 80 -1.67 -3.73 -5.13
CA MET A 80 -0.65 -3.65 -6.17
C MET A 80 -1.31 -3.79 -7.55
N THR A 81 -1.04 -2.85 -8.44
CA THR A 81 -1.69 -2.75 -9.77
C THR A 81 -0.71 -2.96 -10.91
N PHE A 82 -1.20 -3.54 -12.00
CA PHE A 82 -0.43 -3.94 -13.18
C PHE A 82 -0.99 -3.28 -14.45
N PRO A 83 -0.15 -3.09 -15.50
CA PRO A 83 -0.64 -2.73 -16.83
C PRO A 83 -1.69 -3.71 -17.36
N ASP A 84 -2.53 -3.23 -18.28
CA ASP A 84 -3.46 -4.06 -19.06
C ASP A 84 -2.76 -4.98 -20.06
N THR A 85 -1.54 -4.63 -20.46
CA THR A 85 -0.67 -5.46 -21.31
C THR A 85 0.06 -6.59 -20.56
N THR A 86 -0.12 -6.75 -19.25
CA THR A 86 0.62 -7.73 -18.45
C THR A 86 0.11 -9.15 -18.69
N ASP A 87 1.03 -10.06 -18.97
CA ASP A 87 0.75 -11.47 -19.22
C ASP A 87 0.65 -12.31 -17.94
N ASP A 88 -0.16 -13.36 -17.99
CA ASP A 88 -0.36 -14.28 -16.86
C ASP A 88 0.97 -14.86 -16.33
N HIS A 89 1.97 -15.08 -17.19
CA HIS A 89 3.29 -15.57 -16.77
C HIS A 89 4.03 -14.58 -15.85
N THR A 90 3.98 -13.27 -16.14
CA THR A 90 4.53 -12.23 -15.25
C THR A 90 3.89 -12.28 -13.87
N LEU A 91 2.56 -12.35 -13.83
CA LEU A 91 1.80 -12.37 -12.58
C LEU A 91 2.10 -13.63 -11.76
N LEU A 92 2.17 -14.79 -12.41
CA LEU A 92 2.46 -16.06 -11.75
C LEU A 92 3.91 -16.15 -11.26
N TRP A 93 4.87 -15.64 -12.03
CA TRP A 93 6.26 -15.52 -11.60
C TRP A 93 6.37 -14.65 -10.35
N LEU A 94 5.78 -13.45 -10.37
CA LEU A 94 5.82 -12.52 -9.23
C LEU A 94 5.11 -13.10 -7.99
N LEU A 95 3.94 -13.72 -8.18
CA LEU A 95 3.22 -14.41 -7.10
C LEU A 95 4.09 -15.50 -6.47
N ASN A 96 4.81 -16.28 -7.27
CA ASN A 96 5.71 -17.31 -6.79
C ASN A 96 6.90 -16.72 -6.02
N GLN A 97 7.52 -15.64 -6.52
CA GLN A 97 8.62 -14.96 -5.82
C GLN A 97 8.17 -14.41 -4.46
N ILE A 98 7.01 -13.75 -4.37
CA ILE A 98 6.50 -13.25 -3.09
C ILE A 98 6.18 -14.41 -2.13
N ARG A 99 5.55 -15.50 -2.61
CA ARG A 99 5.27 -16.67 -1.77
C ARG A 99 6.53 -17.38 -1.24
N LEU A 100 7.60 -17.43 -2.02
CA LEU A 100 8.86 -18.06 -1.64
C LEU A 100 9.81 -17.16 -0.84
N GLY A 101 9.69 -15.83 -0.97
CA GLY A 101 10.52 -14.85 -0.26
C GLY A 101 9.86 -14.28 0.99
N ILE A 102 8.53 -14.16 1.01
CA ILE A 102 7.75 -13.57 2.11
C ILE A 102 6.52 -14.46 2.41
N PRO A 103 6.72 -15.65 3.03
CA PRO A 103 5.61 -16.52 3.42
C PRO A 103 4.65 -15.89 4.45
N GLN A 104 5.03 -14.77 5.05
CA GLN A 104 4.21 -14.00 5.99
C GLN A 104 2.99 -13.33 5.31
N ILE A 105 3.10 -13.02 4.01
CA ILE A 105 2.10 -12.28 3.25
C ILE A 105 1.10 -13.21 2.55
N ARG A 106 -0.18 -12.87 2.64
CA ARG A 106 -1.25 -13.46 1.83
C ARG A 106 -1.59 -12.54 0.65
N ILE A 107 -1.62 -13.11 -0.56
CA ILE A 107 -2.05 -12.43 -1.78
C ILE A 107 -3.35 -13.05 -2.31
N GLN A 108 -4.34 -12.21 -2.58
CA GLN A 108 -5.51 -12.53 -3.40
C GLN A 108 -5.36 -11.82 -4.75
N ILE A 109 -5.49 -12.55 -5.87
CA ILE A 109 -5.52 -11.94 -7.21
C ILE A 109 -6.99 -11.67 -7.56
N ARG A 110 -7.30 -10.45 -7.98
CA ARG A 110 -8.63 -10.10 -8.53
C ARG A 110 -8.47 -9.45 -9.90
N GLN A 111 -9.42 -9.69 -10.80
CA GLN A 111 -9.45 -9.09 -12.14
C GLN A 111 -10.60 -8.08 -12.24
N HIS A 112 -10.30 -6.86 -12.69
CA HIS A 112 -11.30 -5.81 -12.83
C HIS A 112 -12.24 -6.08 -14.01
N LYS A 113 -13.56 -5.98 -13.76
CA LYS A 113 -14.63 -6.39 -14.68
C LYS A 113 -14.58 -5.76 -16.06
N TYR A 114 -14.15 -4.49 -16.15
CA TYR A 114 -14.30 -3.67 -17.36
C TYR A 114 -12.99 -3.38 -18.09
N THR A 115 -11.87 -3.44 -17.39
CA THR A 115 -10.53 -3.16 -17.95
C THR A 115 -9.72 -4.42 -18.17
N HIS A 116 -10.19 -5.58 -17.70
CA HIS A 116 -9.48 -6.86 -17.66
C HIS A 116 -8.11 -6.85 -16.94
N THR A 117 -7.72 -5.71 -16.35
CA THR A 117 -6.50 -5.55 -15.55
C THR A 117 -6.57 -6.42 -14.30
N TYR A 118 -5.43 -7.00 -13.95
CA TYR A 118 -5.25 -7.72 -12.70
C TYR A 118 -4.74 -6.79 -11.61
N ALA A 119 -5.08 -7.10 -10.36
CA ALA A 119 -4.51 -6.47 -9.19
C ALA A 119 -4.30 -7.50 -8.07
N PHE A 120 -3.22 -7.32 -7.30
CA PHE A 120 -2.90 -8.12 -6.14
C PHE A 120 -3.36 -7.38 -4.88
N PHE A 121 -4.26 -8.01 -4.15
CA PHE A 121 -4.75 -7.58 -2.85
C PHE A 121 -3.90 -8.28 -1.79
N ILE A 122 -3.13 -7.49 -1.05
CA ILE A 122 -2.06 -7.94 -0.16
C ILE A 122 -2.47 -7.69 1.29
N ALA A 123 -2.32 -8.71 2.12
CA ALA A 123 -2.64 -8.68 3.55
C ALA A 123 -1.69 -9.58 4.36
N SER A 124 -1.73 -9.45 5.69
CA SER A 124 -1.01 -10.33 6.63
C SER A 124 -1.89 -10.65 7.84
N THR A 125 -1.65 -11.81 8.48
CA THR A 125 -2.23 -12.15 9.79
C THR A 125 -1.57 -11.35 10.91
N PHE A 126 -2.25 -11.20 12.05
CA PHE A 126 -1.73 -10.55 13.25
C PHE A 126 -0.38 -11.11 13.72
N GLU A 127 -0.27 -12.43 13.89
CA GLU A 127 0.97 -13.09 14.33
C GLU A 127 2.18 -12.76 13.45
N ASN A 128 1.97 -12.69 12.13
CA ASN A 128 3.01 -12.31 11.18
C ASN A 128 3.36 -10.81 11.31
N LEU A 129 2.36 -9.94 11.55
CA LEU A 129 2.56 -8.51 11.76
C LEU A 129 3.35 -8.24 13.06
N LEU A 130 3.13 -9.01 14.14
CA LEU A 130 3.95 -8.94 15.37
C LEU A 130 5.43 -9.17 15.06
N ARG A 131 5.75 -10.26 14.35
CA ARG A 131 7.12 -10.57 13.90
C ARG A 131 7.70 -9.48 12.99
N GLY A 132 6.88 -8.89 12.13
CA GLY A 132 7.28 -7.77 11.27
C GLY A 132 7.59 -6.49 12.05
N ALA A 133 6.80 -6.18 13.08
CA ALA A 133 7.02 -5.03 13.96
C ALA A 133 8.34 -5.14 14.74
N GLU A 134 8.67 -6.33 15.24
CA GLU A 134 9.94 -6.63 15.91
C GLU A 134 11.15 -6.49 14.96
N GLN A 135 11.04 -7.05 13.75
CA GLN A 135 12.04 -6.90 12.68
C GLN A 135 12.31 -5.44 12.33
N MET A 136 11.25 -4.63 12.22
CA MET A 136 11.37 -3.17 11.99
C MET A 136 11.85 -2.39 13.22
N GLY A 137 11.81 -2.99 14.41
CA GLY A 137 12.12 -2.30 15.67
C GLY A 137 11.10 -1.23 16.04
N MET A 138 9.82 -1.47 15.71
CA MET A 138 8.71 -0.57 15.99
C MET A 138 8.63 -0.23 17.48
N GLN A 139 8.30 1.02 17.83
CA GLN A 139 8.08 1.43 19.21
C GLN A 139 6.60 1.22 19.57
N LYS A 140 6.32 0.63 20.73
CA LYS A 140 4.97 0.39 21.24
C LYS A 140 4.83 0.90 22.67
N ALA A 141 3.61 1.34 23.02
CA ALA A 141 3.27 1.80 24.35
C ALA A 141 3.30 0.63 25.35
N VAL A 142 3.93 0.86 26.50
CA VAL A 142 4.05 -0.11 27.59
C VAL A 142 2.97 0.19 28.63
N LYS A 143 2.29 -0.84 29.14
CA LYS A 143 1.22 -0.71 30.14
C LYS A 143 1.75 0.04 31.38
N PRO A 144 0.96 0.93 32.04
CA PRO A 144 1.48 1.81 33.09
C PRO A 144 2.08 1.05 34.28
N ARG A 145 1.56 -0.16 34.55
CA ARG A 145 2.06 -1.07 35.60
C ARG A 145 3.51 -1.56 35.41
N TYR A 146 4.07 -1.45 34.20
CA TYR A 146 5.47 -1.78 33.90
C TYR A 146 6.34 -0.53 33.68
N GLY A 147 5.88 0.64 34.14
CA GLY A 147 6.61 1.92 34.05
C GLY A 147 6.09 2.88 32.97
N GLY A 148 5.21 2.43 32.08
CA GLY A 148 4.64 3.27 31.03
C GLY A 148 5.65 3.65 29.93
N GLY A 149 5.29 4.66 29.13
CA GLY A 149 6.12 5.16 28.04
C GLY A 149 6.12 4.24 26.82
N THR A 150 7.15 4.34 25.98
CA THR A 150 7.31 3.52 24.77
C THR A 150 8.60 2.72 24.79
N ARG A 151 8.55 1.48 24.28
CA ARG A 151 9.72 0.59 24.15
C ARG A 151 9.71 -0.08 22.77
N ARG A 152 10.89 -0.47 22.27
CA ARG A 152 11.03 -1.29 21.07
C ARG A 152 10.29 -2.60 21.28
N PHE A 153 9.32 -2.88 20.42
CA PHE A 153 8.51 -4.09 20.45
C PHE A 153 9.38 -5.36 20.36
N SER A 154 9.02 -6.35 21.16
CA SER A 154 9.58 -7.70 21.14
C SER A 154 8.46 -8.71 21.32
N CYS A 155 8.54 -9.82 20.59
CA CYS A 155 7.61 -10.94 20.69
C CYS A 155 7.83 -11.79 21.96
N GLU A 156 8.96 -11.67 22.64
CA GLU A 156 9.28 -12.46 23.85
C GLU A 156 8.67 -11.87 25.13
N GLU A 157 8.43 -10.55 25.15
CA GLU A 157 7.88 -9.80 26.29
C GLU A 157 6.59 -9.06 25.88
N ASP A 158 5.73 -9.68 25.08
CA ASP A 158 4.57 -9.02 24.46
C ASP A 158 3.49 -8.58 25.48
N ASP A 159 3.33 -9.32 26.57
CA ASP A 159 2.48 -9.03 27.73
C ASP A 159 2.64 -7.62 28.33
N ILE A 160 3.79 -6.96 28.11
CA ILE A 160 4.05 -5.63 28.67
C ILE A 160 3.37 -4.51 27.88
N TYR A 161 3.02 -4.73 26.60
CA TYR A 161 2.49 -3.69 25.72
C TYR A 161 0.98 -3.48 25.88
N GLU A 162 0.54 -2.24 25.69
CA GLU A 162 -0.87 -1.89 25.70
C GLU A 162 -1.61 -2.51 24.51
N ASN A 163 -2.86 -2.92 24.72
CA ASN A 163 -3.77 -3.44 23.70
C ASN A 163 -3.29 -4.67 22.89
N ILE A 164 -2.21 -5.36 23.29
CA ILE A 164 -1.64 -6.54 22.61
C ILE A 164 -2.67 -7.66 22.33
N GLU A 165 -3.67 -7.80 23.21
CA GLU A 165 -4.77 -8.77 23.10
C GLU A 165 -5.78 -8.44 21.97
N SER A 166 -5.74 -7.23 21.41
CA SER A 166 -6.68 -6.75 20.39
C SER A 166 -6.00 -6.56 19.04
N GLU A 167 -6.22 -7.49 18.10
CA GLU A 167 -5.75 -7.40 16.71
C GLU A 167 -6.15 -6.08 16.03
N LEU A 168 -7.33 -5.54 16.38
CA LEU A 168 -7.88 -4.31 15.81
C LEU A 168 -7.30 -3.02 16.43
N CYS A 169 -6.79 -3.07 17.65
CA CYS A 169 -6.32 -1.88 18.37
C CYS A 169 -4.79 -1.86 18.55
N PHE A 170 -4.11 -3.00 18.45
CA PHE A 170 -2.67 -3.06 18.65
C PHE A 170 -1.88 -2.43 17.51
N PHE A 171 -2.32 -2.64 16.26
CA PHE A 171 -1.69 -2.05 15.07
C PHE A 171 -2.62 -1.10 14.34
N THR A 172 -2.15 0.12 14.07
CA THR A 172 -2.86 1.06 13.19
C THR A 172 -2.80 0.57 11.74
N SER A 173 -3.74 0.99 10.89
CA SER A 173 -3.71 0.62 9.46
C SER A 173 -2.39 1.02 8.79
N GLN A 174 -1.81 2.17 9.18
CA GLN A 174 -0.51 2.64 8.70
C GLN A 174 0.64 1.72 9.12
N GLU A 175 0.67 1.23 10.37
CA GLU A 175 1.70 0.30 10.83
C GLU A 175 1.63 -1.03 10.07
N ARG A 176 0.42 -1.59 9.90
CA ARG A 176 0.18 -2.84 9.15
C ARG A 176 0.67 -2.72 7.70
N GLN A 177 0.34 -1.61 7.04
CA GLN A 177 0.83 -1.27 5.70
C GLN A 177 2.36 -1.07 5.66
N SER A 178 2.94 -0.44 6.69
CA SER A 178 4.39 -0.20 6.76
C SER A 178 5.18 -1.50 6.90
N ILE A 179 4.68 -2.46 7.67
CA ILE A 179 5.26 -3.81 7.82
C ILE A 179 5.22 -4.57 6.49
N ILE A 180 4.06 -4.60 5.82
CA ILE A 180 3.91 -5.28 4.53
C ILE A 180 4.78 -4.62 3.46
N LYS A 181 4.86 -3.29 3.44
CA LYS A 181 5.76 -2.55 2.55
C LYS A 181 7.23 -2.88 2.84
N TYR A 182 7.64 -2.91 4.11
CA TYR A 182 8.99 -3.26 4.52
C TYR A 182 9.41 -4.65 4.00
N TRP A 183 8.53 -5.66 4.09
CA TRP A 183 8.83 -6.97 3.51
C TRP A 183 8.92 -6.94 1.98
N LEU A 184 7.99 -6.26 1.29
CA LEU A 184 7.97 -6.17 -0.17
C LEU A 184 9.20 -5.42 -0.72
N ASP A 185 9.61 -4.31 -0.10
CA ASP A 185 10.85 -3.60 -0.41
C ASP A 185 12.10 -4.46 -0.11
N ASN A 186 12.02 -5.38 0.85
CA ASN A 186 13.08 -6.30 1.22
C ASN A 186 13.06 -7.66 0.50
N LEU A 187 12.15 -7.86 -0.46
CA LEU A 187 12.19 -9.02 -1.35
C LEU A 187 13.44 -8.95 -2.24
N ARG A 188 14.32 -9.95 -2.14
CA ARG A 188 15.59 -10.03 -2.88
C ARG A 188 15.57 -11.15 -3.92
N ALA A 189 16.10 -10.85 -5.10
CA ALA A 189 16.32 -11.84 -6.15
C ALA A 189 17.41 -12.84 -5.74
N LYS A 190 17.17 -14.10 -6.08
CA LYS A 190 18.09 -15.22 -5.93
C LYS A 190 18.85 -15.42 -7.24
N GLN A 191 19.94 -16.19 -7.18
CA GLN A 191 20.74 -16.48 -8.35
C GLN A 191 19.91 -17.20 -9.44
N GLY A 192 19.91 -16.64 -10.66
CA GLY A 192 19.16 -17.17 -11.79
C GLY A 192 17.72 -16.69 -11.91
N ASP A 193 17.24 -15.80 -11.03
CA ASP A 193 15.95 -15.16 -11.20
C ASP A 193 15.93 -14.27 -12.45
N ALA A 194 14.98 -14.54 -13.34
CA ALA A 194 14.74 -13.77 -14.55
C ALA A 194 13.24 -13.68 -14.85
N LEU A 195 12.81 -12.53 -15.36
CA LEU A 195 11.46 -12.26 -15.84
C LEU A 195 11.55 -11.72 -17.28
N HIS A 196 11.20 -12.55 -18.25
CA HIS A 196 11.31 -12.23 -19.68
C HIS A 196 12.73 -11.79 -20.04
N ASN A 197 12.93 -10.51 -20.43
CA ASN A 197 14.25 -9.94 -20.76
C ASN A 197 14.93 -9.24 -19.55
N ILE A 198 14.34 -9.35 -18.35
CA ILE A 198 14.86 -8.77 -17.11
C ILE A 198 15.61 -9.87 -16.36
N HIS A 199 16.94 -9.80 -16.35
CA HIS A 199 17.78 -10.61 -15.50
C HIS A 199 18.08 -9.84 -14.21
N PHE A 200 17.79 -10.45 -13.06
CA PHE A 200 18.08 -9.84 -11.77
C PHE A 200 19.48 -10.24 -11.29
N LEU A 201 20.18 -9.30 -10.65
CA LEU A 201 21.39 -9.61 -9.92
C LEU A 201 21.03 -10.24 -8.56
N GLU A 202 21.89 -11.14 -8.07
CA GLU A 202 21.72 -11.75 -6.76
C GLU A 202 21.72 -10.66 -5.68
N GLY A 203 20.72 -10.65 -4.80
CA GLY A 203 20.55 -9.60 -3.80
C GLY A 203 19.98 -8.27 -4.32
N GLN A 204 19.48 -8.21 -5.56
CA GLN A 204 18.75 -7.02 -6.06
C GLN A 204 17.31 -6.99 -5.52
N PRO A 205 16.76 -5.82 -5.13
CA PRO A 205 15.38 -5.69 -4.69
C PRO A 205 14.38 -5.88 -5.84
N ILE A 206 13.53 -6.91 -5.78
CA ILE A 206 12.61 -7.26 -6.89
C ILE A 206 11.53 -6.21 -7.11
N ILE A 207 10.78 -5.83 -6.07
CA ILE A 207 9.60 -4.97 -6.22
C ILE A 207 9.94 -3.56 -6.73
N PRO A 208 10.96 -2.85 -6.19
CA PRO A 208 11.37 -1.55 -6.73
C PRO A 208 11.86 -1.61 -8.18
N GLU A 209 12.57 -2.67 -8.57
CA GLU A 209 13.06 -2.85 -9.94
C GLU A 209 11.90 -3.05 -10.94
N LEU A 210 10.88 -3.84 -10.55
CA LEU A 210 9.68 -4.04 -11.36
C LEU A 210 8.81 -2.78 -11.49
N ILE A 211 8.77 -1.93 -10.46
CA ILE A 211 8.13 -0.62 -10.52
C ILE A 211 8.91 0.32 -11.45
N ALA A 212 10.24 0.39 -11.31
CA ALA A 212 11.10 1.22 -12.15
C ALA A 212 11.03 0.84 -13.64
N ARG A 213 10.78 -0.44 -13.96
CA ARG A 213 10.58 -0.96 -15.32
C ARG A 213 9.14 -0.89 -15.81
N GLY A 214 8.19 -0.41 -15.01
CA GLY A 214 6.77 -0.30 -15.36
C GLY A 214 6.02 -1.64 -15.46
N VAL A 215 6.59 -2.73 -14.96
CA VAL A 215 5.92 -4.04 -14.88
C VAL A 215 4.86 -4.03 -13.77
N ILE A 216 5.17 -3.39 -12.65
CA ILE A 216 4.20 -2.98 -11.64
C ILE A 216 3.95 -1.49 -11.88
N LEU A 217 2.69 -1.06 -11.99
CA LEU A 217 2.38 0.37 -12.13
C LEU A 217 2.64 1.11 -10.82
N GLN A 218 2.00 0.64 -9.74
CA GLN A 218 1.97 1.31 -8.45
C GLN A 218 1.34 0.42 -7.38
N MET A 219 1.71 0.70 -6.13
CA MET A 219 1.17 0.10 -4.92
C MET A 219 0.47 1.17 -4.09
N PHE A 220 -0.79 0.93 -3.73
CA PHE A 220 -1.59 1.84 -2.92
C PHE A 220 -1.88 1.22 -1.55
N PRO A 221 -1.73 1.97 -0.44
CA PRO A 221 -2.34 1.60 0.82
C PRO A 221 -3.87 1.63 0.68
N LEU A 222 -4.54 0.59 1.17
CA LEU A 222 -6.00 0.52 1.23
C LEU A 222 -6.47 1.06 2.58
N HIS A 223 -7.33 2.06 2.53
CA HIS A 223 -7.88 2.76 3.68
C HIS A 223 -9.03 1.98 4.33
N GLU A 224 -8.98 1.80 5.65
CA GLU A 224 -10.11 1.26 6.39
C GLU A 224 -11.24 2.30 6.48
N GLN A 225 -12.33 2.02 5.75
CA GLN A 225 -13.48 2.92 5.63
C GLN A 225 -14.22 3.12 6.96
N ARG A 226 -14.16 2.14 7.87
CA ARG A 226 -14.85 2.19 9.17
C ARG A 226 -14.29 3.31 10.05
N ILE A 227 -12.96 3.37 10.17
CA ILE A 227 -12.25 4.39 10.95
C ILE A 227 -12.44 5.77 10.33
N LEU A 228 -12.39 5.88 8.98
CA LEU A 228 -12.64 7.15 8.28
C LEU A 228 -14.05 7.71 8.56
N ASN A 229 -15.07 6.85 8.58
CA ASN A 229 -16.45 7.27 8.85
C ASN A 229 -16.64 7.67 10.33
N GLN A 230 -15.98 6.99 11.26
CA GLN A 230 -15.95 7.40 12.67
C GLN A 230 -15.28 8.77 12.82
N LEU A 231 -14.10 8.95 12.21
CA LEU A 231 -13.34 10.20 12.23
C LEU A 231 -14.11 11.36 11.59
N MET A 232 -14.79 11.16 10.44
CA MET A 232 -15.65 12.20 9.86
C MET A 232 -16.78 12.60 10.81
N THR A 233 -17.38 11.64 11.52
CA THR A 233 -18.50 11.91 12.42
C THR A 233 -18.04 12.63 13.69
N SER A 234 -16.91 12.23 14.29
CA SER A 234 -16.37 12.89 15.49
C SER A 234 -15.72 14.24 15.19
N TRP A 235 -14.97 14.39 14.10
CA TRP A 235 -14.18 15.59 13.84
C TRP A 235 -14.89 16.66 13.00
N VAL A 236 -15.65 16.28 11.96
CA VAL A 236 -16.25 17.26 11.03
C VAL A 236 -17.59 17.80 11.54
N GLN A 237 -18.32 17.03 12.37
CA GLN A 237 -19.61 17.45 12.92
C GLN A 237 -19.49 18.10 14.31
N ALA A 238 -18.46 17.80 15.11
CA ALA A 238 -18.25 18.41 16.42
C ALA A 238 -17.47 19.74 16.32
N VAL A 239 -18.12 20.78 15.79
CA VAL A 239 -17.55 22.12 15.55
C VAL A 239 -17.02 22.82 16.82
N CYS A 240 -17.33 22.30 18.02
CA CYS A 240 -16.98 22.92 19.29
C CYS A 240 -16.11 22.03 20.22
N GLU A 241 -15.67 20.85 19.76
CA GLU A 241 -14.78 19.98 20.55
C GLU A 241 -13.30 20.17 20.20
N ARG A 242 -12.39 19.72 21.07
CA ARG A 242 -10.95 19.73 20.77
C ARG A 242 -10.69 18.77 19.61
N GLN A 243 -9.96 19.26 18.60
CA GLN A 243 -9.61 18.47 17.43
C GLN A 243 -8.90 17.16 17.84
N PRO A 244 -9.40 15.97 17.42
CA PRO A 244 -8.78 14.68 17.73
C PRO A 244 -7.54 14.46 16.86
N LEU A 245 -6.46 15.17 17.19
CA LEU A 245 -5.20 15.15 16.43
C LEU A 245 -4.50 13.79 16.50
N ASP A 246 -4.69 13.05 17.59
CA ASP A 246 -4.10 11.72 17.78
C ASP A 246 -4.76 10.68 16.84
N ASP A 247 -6.10 10.65 16.75
CA ASP A 247 -6.82 9.80 15.79
C ASP A 247 -6.46 10.13 14.33
N VAL A 248 -6.28 11.42 14.01
CA VAL A 248 -5.80 11.89 12.70
C VAL A 248 -4.36 11.42 12.45
N CYS A 249 -3.52 11.38 13.48
CA CYS A 249 -2.13 10.92 13.41
C CYS A 249 -2.03 9.41 13.18
N ASP A 250 -2.86 8.62 13.86
CA ASP A 250 -2.86 7.17 13.71
C ASP A 250 -3.44 6.71 12.37
N TYR A 251 -4.35 7.49 11.79
CA TYR A 251 -4.98 7.16 10.50
C TYR A 251 -4.24 7.71 9.27
N PHE A 252 -3.83 8.99 9.29
CA PHE A 252 -3.19 9.67 8.15
C PHE A 252 -1.68 9.87 8.33
N GLY A 253 -1.15 9.60 9.52
CA GLY A 253 0.25 9.77 9.84
C GLY A 253 0.63 11.16 10.33
N VAL A 254 1.72 11.20 11.09
CA VAL A 254 2.31 12.39 11.74
C VAL A 254 2.38 13.61 10.82
N LYS A 255 2.71 13.44 9.53
CA LYS A 255 2.83 14.56 8.58
C LYS A 255 1.50 15.28 8.34
N ILE A 256 0.40 14.52 8.20
CA ILE A 256 -0.93 15.08 7.94
C ILE A 256 -1.54 15.61 9.24
N ALA A 257 -1.36 14.91 10.36
CA ALA A 257 -1.77 15.39 11.67
C ALA A 257 -1.06 16.70 12.07
N MET A 258 0.25 16.83 11.83
CA MET A 258 1.00 18.07 12.07
C MET A 258 0.47 19.23 11.23
N TYR A 259 0.11 19.00 9.97
CA TYR A 259 -0.54 20.03 9.14
C TYR A 259 -1.87 20.49 9.76
N PHE A 260 -2.71 19.57 10.25
CA PHE A 260 -3.97 19.91 10.90
C PHE A 260 -3.77 20.59 12.26
N ALA A 261 -2.79 20.18 13.06
CA ALA A 261 -2.41 20.83 14.31
C ALA A 261 -1.96 22.28 14.08
N TRP A 262 -1.12 22.51 13.06
CA TRP A 262 -0.70 23.84 12.66
C TRP A 262 -1.89 24.69 12.17
N LEU A 263 -2.80 24.11 11.39
CA LEU A 263 -4.00 24.80 10.91
C LEU A 263 -4.92 25.23 12.08
N GLY A 264 -5.15 24.35 13.06
CA GLY A 264 -5.93 24.67 14.27
C GLY A 264 -5.27 25.72 15.16
N PHE A 265 -3.93 25.69 15.29
CA PHE A 265 -3.17 26.74 15.96
C PHE A 265 -3.30 28.09 15.22
N TYR A 266 -3.23 28.08 13.88
CA TYR A 266 -3.32 29.29 13.06
C TYR A 266 -4.71 29.93 13.13
N THR A 267 -5.80 29.16 13.03
CA THR A 267 -7.16 29.68 13.14
C THR A 267 -7.44 30.28 14.52
N ASN A 268 -7.01 29.62 15.59
CA ASN A 268 -7.10 30.16 16.94
C ASN A 268 -6.25 31.44 17.12
N SER A 269 -5.06 31.47 16.51
CA SER A 269 -4.19 32.66 16.53
C SER A 269 -4.80 33.85 15.77
N MET A 270 -5.57 33.62 14.70
CA MET A 270 -6.29 34.67 13.97
C MET A 270 -7.55 35.17 14.67
N LEU A 271 -8.08 34.45 15.67
CA LEU A 271 -9.22 34.92 16.46
C LEU A 271 -8.88 36.18 17.27
N TYR A 272 -7.67 36.27 17.82
CA TYR A 272 -7.21 37.43 18.59
C TYR A 272 -7.21 38.75 17.77
N PRO A 273 -6.52 38.86 16.61
CA PRO A 273 -6.56 40.07 15.81
C PRO A 273 -7.94 40.32 15.19
N ALA A 274 -8.75 39.29 14.94
CA ALA A 274 -10.14 39.48 14.49
C ALA A 274 -10.99 40.15 15.57
N VAL A 275 -10.90 39.71 16.84
CA VAL A 275 -11.61 40.34 17.98
C VAL A 275 -11.11 41.76 18.21
N ILE A 276 -9.79 41.99 18.21
CA ILE A 276 -9.21 43.34 18.40
C ILE A 276 -9.64 44.28 17.27
N GLY A 277 -9.55 43.83 16.01
CA GLY A 277 -9.97 44.62 14.85
C GLY A 277 -11.47 44.92 14.85
N PHE A 278 -12.31 43.96 15.26
CA PHE A 278 -13.74 44.17 15.41
C PHE A 278 -14.08 45.20 16.50
N LEU A 279 -13.42 45.12 17.66
CA LEU A 279 -13.60 46.12 18.73
C LEU A 279 -13.16 47.51 18.27
N LEU A 280 -12.00 47.62 17.61
CA LEU A 280 -11.52 48.90 17.06
C LEU A 280 -12.48 49.49 16.02
N TRP A 281 -13.07 48.65 15.16
CA TRP A 281 -14.07 49.10 14.19
C TRP A 281 -15.32 49.68 14.88
N ILE A 282 -15.89 48.96 15.86
CA ILE A 282 -17.05 49.44 16.62
C ILE A 282 -16.76 50.78 17.34
N PHE A 283 -15.59 50.91 17.97
CA PHE A 283 -15.24 52.17 18.64
C PHE A 283 -15.03 53.33 17.65
N ALA A 284 -14.35 53.10 16.52
CA ALA A 284 -14.13 54.13 15.50
C ALA A 284 -15.45 54.63 14.88
N GLU A 285 -16.40 53.73 14.60
CA GLU A 285 -17.74 54.08 14.11
C GLU A 285 -18.51 54.94 15.14
N SER A 286 -18.37 54.63 16.45
CA SER A 286 -19.04 55.36 17.53
C SER A 286 -18.50 56.78 17.74
N ASP A 287 -17.18 57.00 17.60
CA ASP A 287 -16.61 58.35 17.60
C ASP A 287 -17.10 59.16 16.38
N GLN A 288 -17.18 58.53 15.21
CA GLN A 288 -17.58 59.20 13.97
C GLN A 288 -19.06 59.62 13.97
N ALA A 289 -19.92 58.88 14.68
CA ALA A 289 -21.32 59.26 14.92
C ALA A 289 -21.49 60.45 15.89
N GLY A 290 -20.49 60.76 16.73
CA GLY A 290 -20.52 61.88 17.68
C GLY A 290 -20.13 63.24 17.08
N TYR A 291 -19.62 63.27 15.84
CA TYR A 291 -19.12 64.47 15.15
C TYR A 291 -19.99 64.96 13.98
N PHE A 292 -21.20 64.41 13.81
CA PHE A 292 -22.21 65.00 12.92
C PHE A 292 -23.10 65.99 13.70
N PRO A 293 -23.13 67.29 13.34
CA PRO A 293 -23.98 68.31 13.95
C PRO A 293 -25.44 68.27 13.46
#